data_AF-A0A9E0X2F1-F1
#
_entry.id   AF-A0A9E0X2F1-F1
#
_cell.length_a   1.000
_cell.length_b   1.000
_cell.length_c   1.000
_cell.angle_alpha   90.00
_cell.angle_beta   90.00
_cell.angle_gamma   90.00
#
_symmetry.space_group_name_H-M   'P 1'
#
loop_
_entity.id
_entity.type
_entity.pdbx_description
1 polymer ?
#
loop_
_entity_poly.entity_id
_entity_poly.type
_entity_poly.pdbx_seq_one_letter_code
_entity_poly.pdbx_strand_id
1 'polypeptide(L)'
;MAYVSGTASTFAALLAGLQSACTANGWTLDGNVLHKGTCFVEAIVVPQDFPCLRVQAGTGVAGGALTGRSDIGGAQLGTSASNDTAYYSTIPIDVPFVFPLSYEVHIHSAPDEVYLVVNYAARFYQFVAFGQSAQPGLSGSGNWYAGTDIASNRAVSSASILADGGRMAAAALNGGLAMCRYDSSQGYSNNAACHHALDAGASAWQIEGAWRDWYDLNANTPSAFNSEAVLIPVRMYAYRPSGFVSVVAELAHARFVNIGSLDDQQIITLGTDRWKVYPWWARGAVYDAIGHNGNYSGLNGHALRYDGP
;
A
#
# COMPACT_ATOMS: atom_id res chain seq x y z
N MET A 1 -2.48 -3.91 -19.77
CA MET A 1 -2.52 -4.51 -18.42
C MET A 1 -1.72 -5.80 -18.47
N ALA A 2 -1.06 -6.18 -17.37
CA ALA A 2 -0.22 -7.36 -17.29
C ALA A 2 -0.14 -7.88 -15.86
N TYR A 3 0.16 -9.17 -15.76
CA TYR A 3 0.37 -9.88 -14.52
C TYR A 3 1.66 -10.68 -14.62
N VAL A 4 2.56 -10.52 -13.65
CA VAL A 4 3.84 -11.24 -13.59
C VAL A 4 3.99 -11.84 -12.20
N SER A 5 4.17 -13.16 -12.12
CA SER A 5 4.47 -13.87 -10.86
C SER A 5 5.86 -14.47 -10.89
N GLY A 6 6.52 -14.56 -9.73
CA GLY A 6 7.82 -15.21 -9.62
C GLY A 6 8.26 -15.46 -8.19
N THR A 7 9.53 -15.85 -8.04
CA THR A 7 10.17 -15.98 -6.73
C THR A 7 11.41 -15.10 -6.67
N ALA A 8 11.65 -14.45 -5.54
CA ALA A 8 12.86 -13.67 -5.28
C ALA A 8 13.65 -14.32 -4.15
N SER A 9 14.98 -14.31 -4.26
CA SER A 9 15.91 -14.81 -3.21
C SER A 9 16.50 -13.69 -2.34
N THR A 10 16.31 -12.43 -2.74
CA THR A 10 16.77 -11.23 -2.02
C THR A 10 15.88 -10.04 -2.38
N PHE A 11 15.97 -8.94 -1.62
CA PHE A 11 15.33 -7.68 -2.01
C PHE A 11 15.86 -7.12 -3.33
N ALA A 12 17.14 -7.34 -3.66
CA ALA A 12 17.71 -6.93 -4.94
C ALA A 12 17.09 -7.71 -6.11
N ALA A 13 16.89 -9.02 -5.94
CA ALA A 13 16.18 -9.84 -6.92
C ALA A 13 14.71 -9.43 -7.06
N LEU A 14 14.07 -9.04 -5.95
CA LEU A 14 12.69 -8.52 -5.95
C LEU A 14 12.58 -7.18 -6.69
N LEU A 15 13.50 -6.24 -6.44
CA LEU A 15 13.57 -4.96 -7.16
C LEU A 15 13.78 -5.19 -8.66
N ALA A 16 14.71 -6.08 -9.03
CA ALA A 16 14.95 -6.42 -10.42
C ALA A 16 13.71 -7.04 -11.08
N GLY A 17 12.96 -7.88 -10.36
CA GLY A 17 11.68 -8.43 -10.82
C GLY A 17 10.63 -7.34 -11.09
N LEU A 18 10.47 -6.39 -10.17
CA LEU A 18 9.58 -5.23 -10.34
C LEU A 18 9.99 -4.37 -11.54
N GLN A 19 11.27 -3.98 -11.62
CA GLN A 19 11.80 -3.14 -12.71
C GLN A 19 11.65 -3.84 -14.06
N SER A 20 11.93 -5.14 -14.14
CA SER A 20 11.76 -5.93 -15.37
C SER A 20 10.30 -6.03 -15.79
N ALA A 21 9.38 -6.26 -14.83
CA ALA A 21 7.96 -6.29 -15.11
C ALA A 21 7.45 -4.93 -15.62
N CYS A 22 7.85 -3.82 -14.98
CA CYS A 22 7.46 -2.48 -15.40
C CYS A 22 8.02 -2.12 -16.79
N THR A 23 9.31 -2.36 -17.03
CA THR A 23 9.96 -2.03 -18.32
C THR A 23 9.42 -2.86 -19.47
N ALA A 24 9.12 -4.14 -19.25
CA ALA A 24 8.43 -4.98 -20.23
C ALA A 24 7.01 -4.49 -20.58
N ASN A 25 6.42 -3.66 -19.72
CA ASN A 25 5.05 -3.14 -19.85
C ASN A 25 5.00 -1.61 -20.04
N GLY A 26 6.04 -1.06 -20.66
CA GLY A 26 6.04 0.31 -21.19
C GLY A 26 6.36 1.41 -20.17
N TRP A 27 6.93 1.05 -19.01
CA TRP A 27 7.60 2.01 -18.13
C TRP A 27 9.05 2.20 -18.57
N THR A 28 9.57 3.41 -18.41
CA THR A 28 10.98 3.70 -18.61
C THR A 28 11.70 3.63 -17.26
N LEU A 29 12.91 3.08 -17.25
CA LEU A 29 13.80 3.08 -16.09
C LEU A 29 14.97 4.05 -16.35
N ASP A 30 15.08 5.11 -15.57
CA ASP A 30 16.21 6.05 -15.57
C ASP A 30 16.85 6.08 -14.18
N GLY A 31 18.05 5.50 -14.06
CA GLY A 31 18.66 5.21 -12.75
C GLY A 31 17.78 4.28 -11.92
N ASN A 32 17.28 4.80 -10.79
CA ASN A 32 16.33 4.08 -9.91
C ASN A 32 14.87 4.51 -10.12
N VAL A 33 14.60 5.39 -11.08
CA VAL A 33 13.28 5.98 -11.30
C VAL A 33 12.55 5.24 -12.40
N LEU A 34 11.47 4.56 -12.04
CA LEU A 34 10.45 4.08 -12.98
C LEU A 34 9.53 5.24 -13.32
N HIS A 35 9.32 5.50 -14.61
CA HIS A 35 8.40 6.55 -15.02
C HIS A 35 7.60 6.21 -16.28
N LYS A 36 6.38 6.75 -16.33
CA LYS A 36 5.45 6.64 -17.46
C LYS A 36 4.52 7.85 -17.45
N GLY A 37 4.46 8.59 -18.56
CA GLY A 37 3.73 9.85 -18.62
C GLY A 37 4.22 10.83 -17.53
N THR A 38 3.32 11.21 -16.63
CA THR A 38 3.61 12.11 -15.49
C THR A 38 3.77 11.37 -14.16
N CYS A 39 3.80 10.04 -14.17
CA CYS A 39 4.10 9.22 -13.00
C CYS A 39 5.61 8.97 -12.94
N PHE A 40 6.25 9.39 -11.84
CA PHE A 40 7.68 9.21 -11.56
C PHE A 40 7.84 8.63 -10.16
N VAL A 41 8.49 7.47 -10.06
CA VAL A 41 8.63 6.72 -8.81
C VAL A 41 10.03 6.14 -8.71
N GLU A 42 10.76 6.52 -7.68
CA GLU A 42 12.01 5.87 -7.33
C GLU A 42 11.72 4.57 -6.58
N ALA A 43 12.34 3.47 -7.01
CA ALA A 43 12.31 2.19 -6.32
C ALA A 43 13.73 1.74 -5.98
N ILE A 44 14.02 1.54 -4.69
CA ILE A 44 15.36 1.20 -4.21
C ILE A 44 15.31 0.11 -3.14
N VAL A 45 16.40 -0.65 -3.05
CA VAL A 45 16.70 -1.44 -1.85
C VAL A 45 17.46 -0.56 -0.88
N VAL A 46 17.04 -0.52 0.38
CA VAL A 46 17.75 0.18 1.44
C VAL A 46 18.59 -0.84 2.23
N PRO A 47 19.93 -0.82 2.13
CA PRO A 47 20.80 -1.86 2.67
C PRO A 47 21.21 -1.59 4.14
N GLN A 48 20.26 -1.23 5.00
CA GLN A 48 20.53 -1.06 6.43
C GLN A 48 20.46 -2.42 7.16
N ASP A 49 20.69 -2.42 8.48
CA ASP A 49 20.52 -3.59 9.37
C ASP A 49 19.16 -4.29 9.16
N PHE A 50 18.18 -3.56 8.63
CA PHE A 50 16.87 -4.05 8.21
C PHE A 50 16.64 -3.75 6.73
N PRO A 51 16.95 -4.69 5.83
CA PRO A 51 16.79 -4.47 4.40
C PRO A 51 15.31 -4.38 4.03
N CYS A 52 14.97 -3.41 3.19
CA CYS A 52 13.62 -3.20 2.68
C CYS A 52 13.63 -2.80 1.21
N LEU A 53 12.50 -3.00 0.53
CA LEU A 53 12.23 -2.42 -0.78
C LEU A 53 11.35 -1.19 -0.56
N ARG A 54 11.83 -0.02 -0.98
CA ARG A 54 11.19 1.27 -0.76
C ARG A 54 10.82 1.93 -2.09
N VAL A 55 9.64 2.54 -2.11
CA VAL A 55 9.17 3.39 -3.21
C VAL A 55 8.91 4.81 -2.70
N GLN A 56 9.23 5.81 -3.52
CA GLN A 56 8.85 7.19 -3.28
C GLN A 56 8.62 7.90 -4.60
N ALA A 57 7.54 8.68 -4.68
CA ALA A 57 7.18 9.39 -5.89
C ALA A 57 7.71 10.84 -5.93
N GLY A 58 7.77 11.39 -7.14
CA GLY A 58 8.15 12.77 -7.41
C GLY A 58 7.40 13.34 -8.62
N THR A 59 7.79 14.52 -9.06
CA THR A 59 7.18 15.22 -10.20
C THR A 59 8.02 15.15 -11.48
N GLY A 60 9.21 14.56 -11.41
CA GLY A 60 10.07 14.37 -12.58
C GLY A 60 11.30 13.50 -12.32
N VAL A 61 12.16 13.44 -13.32
CA VAL A 61 13.47 12.78 -13.28
C VAL A 61 14.51 13.66 -13.98
N ALA A 62 15.71 13.74 -13.42
CA ALA A 62 16.85 14.41 -14.05
C ALA A 62 18.15 13.71 -13.67
N GLY A 63 18.95 13.33 -14.67
CA GLY A 63 20.23 12.64 -14.45
C GLY A 63 20.09 11.30 -13.71
N GLY A 64 19.02 10.54 -13.95
CA GLY A 64 18.75 9.27 -13.25
C GLY A 64 18.29 9.40 -11.80
N ALA A 65 17.98 10.62 -11.34
CA ALA A 65 17.50 10.90 -10.00
C ALA A 65 16.10 11.53 -10.00
N LEU A 66 15.30 11.16 -9.00
CA LEU A 66 13.96 11.69 -8.81
C LEU A 66 14.00 13.19 -8.47
N THR A 67 13.20 14.00 -9.17
CA THR A 67 13.03 15.44 -8.89
C THR A 67 11.62 15.72 -8.37
N GLY A 68 11.47 16.84 -7.64
CA GLY A 68 10.20 17.19 -6.98
C GLY A 68 9.68 16.06 -6.08
N ARG A 69 10.60 15.42 -5.36
CA ARG A 69 10.32 14.30 -4.45
C ARG A 69 9.22 14.68 -3.46
N SER A 70 8.35 13.72 -3.15
CA SER A 70 7.35 13.86 -2.11
C SER A 70 8.00 14.29 -0.77
N ASP A 71 7.35 15.24 -0.11
CA ASP A 71 7.66 15.67 1.26
C ASP A 71 7.28 14.61 2.32
N ILE A 72 6.44 13.64 1.93
CA ILE A 72 6.15 12.45 2.71
C ILE A 72 7.28 11.43 2.53
N GLY A 73 7.63 10.72 3.60
CA GLY A 73 8.61 9.65 3.55
C GLY A 73 8.22 8.55 2.55
N GLY A 74 9.20 7.81 2.03
CA GLY A 74 8.93 6.66 1.16
C GLY A 74 8.08 5.59 1.85
N ALA A 75 7.33 4.84 1.07
CA ALA A 75 6.61 3.66 1.55
C ALA A 75 7.41 2.40 1.23
N GLN A 76 7.31 1.36 2.05
CA GLN A 76 8.19 0.19 1.93
C GLN A 76 7.48 -1.12 2.24
N LEU A 77 8.12 -2.21 1.80
CA LEU A 77 7.92 -3.57 2.30
C LEU A 77 9.25 -4.12 2.82
N GLY A 78 9.16 -5.14 3.67
CA GLY A 78 10.25 -5.60 4.53
C GLY A 78 10.05 -5.08 5.94
N THR A 79 10.34 -5.94 6.93
CA THR A 79 10.24 -5.60 8.35
C THR A 79 11.59 -5.71 9.02
N SER A 80 11.77 -4.83 9.99
CA SER A 80 12.73 -4.93 11.08
C SER A 80 12.05 -5.62 12.27
N ALA A 81 12.49 -6.83 12.63
CA ALA A 81 12.18 -7.36 13.94
C ALA A 81 12.79 -6.43 14.99
N SER A 82 11.97 -5.87 15.88
CA SER A 82 12.49 -5.13 17.03
C SER A 82 12.54 -6.01 18.24
N ASN A 83 13.71 -6.08 18.85
CA ASN A 83 13.89 -6.48 20.24
C ASN A 83 13.36 -5.43 21.24
N ASP A 84 12.78 -4.31 20.78
CA ASP A 84 12.30 -3.24 21.64
C ASP A 84 10.87 -3.51 22.14
N THR A 85 10.79 -4.07 23.34
CA THR A 85 9.57 -4.44 24.07
C THR A 85 8.77 -3.24 24.63
N ALA A 86 9.17 -1.98 24.37
CA ALA A 86 8.76 -0.86 25.21
C ALA A 86 7.54 -0.03 24.74
N TYR A 87 7.01 -0.22 23.53
CA TYR A 87 5.87 0.60 23.06
C TYR A 87 4.77 -0.29 22.43
N TYR A 88 3.71 -0.52 23.22
CA TYR A 88 2.37 -0.99 22.84
C TYR A 88 2.09 -2.46 22.47
N SER A 89 3.01 -3.41 22.61
CA SER A 89 2.65 -4.84 22.38
C SER A 89 3.51 -5.81 23.18
N THR A 90 2.87 -6.68 23.98
CA THR A 90 3.44 -7.91 24.56
C THR A 90 3.52 -9.06 23.54
N ILE A 91 3.21 -8.79 22.27
CA ILE A 91 3.14 -9.80 21.23
C ILE A 91 4.21 -9.47 20.18
N PRO A 92 5.37 -10.17 20.19
CA PRO A 92 6.39 -9.97 19.17
C PRO A 92 5.84 -10.36 17.80
N ILE A 93 5.95 -9.46 16.82
CA ILE A 93 5.93 -9.83 15.39
C ILE A 93 7.38 -10.10 14.99
N ASP A 94 7.93 -11.19 15.51
CA ASP A 94 9.23 -11.69 15.05
C ASP A 94 9.01 -12.62 13.85
N VAL A 95 8.43 -12.08 12.79
CA VAL A 95 8.26 -12.81 11.53
C VAL A 95 9.30 -12.27 10.55
N PRO A 96 10.49 -12.90 10.46
CA PRO A 96 11.52 -12.44 9.56
C PRO A 96 11.05 -12.55 8.11
N PHE A 97 11.60 -11.68 7.26
CA PHE A 97 11.45 -11.80 5.82
C PHE A 97 12.28 -12.99 5.32
N VAL A 98 11.63 -14.15 5.17
CA VAL A 98 12.29 -15.38 4.74
C VAL A 98 12.30 -15.46 3.22
N PHE A 99 13.50 -15.56 2.66
CA PHE A 99 13.71 -15.85 1.24
C PHE A 99 14.00 -17.35 1.01
N PRO A 100 13.65 -17.94 -0.14
CA PRO A 100 12.92 -17.29 -1.22
C PRO A 100 11.45 -17.03 -0.86
N LEU A 101 10.92 -15.92 -1.39
CA LEU A 101 9.52 -15.56 -1.29
C LEU A 101 8.89 -15.55 -2.68
N SER A 102 7.57 -15.71 -2.75
CA SER A 102 6.82 -15.51 -4.00
C SER A 102 6.38 -14.05 -4.11
N TYR A 103 6.37 -13.52 -5.32
CA TYR A 103 5.87 -12.18 -5.61
C TYR A 103 4.95 -12.18 -6.82
N GLU A 104 4.08 -11.18 -6.87
CA GLU A 104 3.14 -10.91 -7.94
C GLU A 104 3.14 -9.43 -8.26
N VAL A 105 3.26 -9.08 -9.54
CA VAL A 105 3.21 -7.71 -10.05
C VAL A 105 1.98 -7.55 -10.92
N HIS A 106 1.06 -6.71 -10.47
CA HIS A 106 -0.10 -6.27 -11.24
C HIS A 106 0.24 -4.93 -11.89
N ILE A 107 0.15 -4.84 -13.21
CA ILE A 107 0.44 -3.61 -13.96
C ILE A 107 -0.78 -3.26 -14.79
N HIS A 108 -1.40 -2.13 -14.48
CA HIS A 108 -2.60 -1.66 -15.15
C HIS A 108 -2.34 -0.39 -15.94
N SER A 109 -3.33 -0.05 -16.77
CA SER A 109 -3.33 1.12 -17.64
C SER A 109 -4.72 1.73 -17.61
N ALA A 110 -4.81 3.04 -17.86
CA ALA A 110 -6.05 3.81 -17.78
C ALA A 110 -6.77 3.72 -16.41
N PRO A 111 -6.18 4.28 -15.33
CA PRO A 111 -4.86 4.92 -15.25
C PRO A 111 -3.72 3.90 -15.05
N ASP A 112 -2.48 4.38 -15.17
CA ASP A 112 -1.28 3.56 -14.91
C ASP A 112 -1.13 3.33 -13.41
N GLU A 113 -1.25 2.07 -12.97
CA GLU A 113 -1.09 1.65 -11.58
C GLU A 113 -0.27 0.35 -11.53
N VAL A 114 0.62 0.23 -10.54
CA VAL A 114 1.48 -0.93 -10.31
C VAL A 114 1.34 -1.36 -8.86
N TYR A 115 1.12 -2.66 -8.66
CA TYR A 115 1.07 -3.27 -7.34
C TYR A 115 2.03 -4.46 -7.31
N LEU A 116 3.05 -4.37 -6.47
CA LEU A 116 3.90 -5.51 -6.12
C LEU A 116 3.40 -6.08 -4.81
N VAL A 117 2.91 -7.32 -4.82
CA VAL A 117 2.52 -8.07 -3.63
C VAL A 117 3.51 -9.20 -3.42
N VAL A 118 3.94 -9.43 -2.19
CA VAL A 118 4.82 -10.54 -1.81
C VAL A 118 4.11 -11.45 -0.81
N ASN A 119 4.35 -12.75 -0.90
CA ASN A 119 3.97 -13.73 0.12
C ASN A 119 5.22 -14.40 0.67
N TYR A 120 5.41 -14.31 1.98
CA TYR A 120 6.56 -14.86 2.70
C TYR A 120 6.10 -15.67 3.91
N ALA A 121 6.93 -16.64 4.31
CA ALA A 121 6.62 -17.60 5.38
C ALA A 121 5.21 -18.23 5.25
N ALA A 122 4.77 -18.48 4.01
CA ALA A 122 3.50 -19.09 3.60
C ALA A 122 2.20 -18.39 4.04
N ARG A 123 2.28 -17.36 4.89
CA ARG A 123 1.10 -16.73 5.53
C ARG A 123 1.07 -15.21 5.40
N PHE A 124 2.22 -14.58 5.26
CA PHE A 124 2.33 -13.14 5.40
C PHE A 124 2.43 -12.46 4.06
N TYR A 125 1.69 -11.38 3.91
CA TYR A 125 1.60 -10.58 2.70
C TYR A 125 2.10 -9.17 2.98
N GLN A 126 2.86 -8.61 2.05
CA GLN A 126 3.19 -7.19 2.05
C GLN A 126 3.15 -6.65 0.63
N PHE A 127 3.16 -5.34 0.49
CA PHE A 127 3.13 -4.71 -0.81
C PHE A 127 3.90 -3.39 -0.83
N VAL A 128 4.30 -3.03 -2.04
CA VAL A 128 4.52 -1.64 -2.45
C VAL A 128 3.72 -1.41 -3.71
N ALA A 129 3.15 -0.21 -3.84
CA ALA A 129 2.31 0.14 -4.96
C ALA A 129 2.52 1.61 -5.34
N PHE A 130 2.27 1.93 -6.59
CA PHE A 130 2.36 3.29 -7.09
C PHE A 130 1.59 3.45 -8.38
N GLY A 131 1.26 4.68 -8.74
CA GLY A 131 0.53 4.93 -9.97
C GLY A 131 0.09 6.37 -10.12
N GLN A 132 -0.82 6.57 -11.06
CA GLN A 132 -1.47 7.84 -11.29
C GLN A 132 -2.95 7.74 -10.95
N SER A 133 -3.44 8.69 -10.19
CA SER A 133 -4.87 8.88 -9.92
C SER A 133 -5.52 9.62 -11.09
N ALA A 134 -6.71 9.17 -11.50
CA ALA A 134 -7.54 9.87 -12.49
C ALA A 134 -8.48 10.91 -11.85
N GLN A 135 -8.30 11.24 -10.56
CA GLN A 135 -9.15 12.18 -9.84
C GLN A 135 -9.18 13.56 -10.54
N PRO A 136 -10.35 14.04 -10.99
CA PRO A 136 -10.44 15.33 -11.66
C PRO A 136 -10.28 16.50 -10.68
N GLY A 137 -9.85 17.64 -11.21
CA GLY A 137 -9.79 18.91 -10.45
C GLY A 137 -8.55 19.05 -9.55
N LEU A 138 -7.56 18.17 -9.70
CA LEU A 138 -6.25 18.33 -9.05
C LEU A 138 -5.38 19.33 -9.81
N SER A 139 -4.69 20.19 -9.08
CA SER A 139 -3.60 21.01 -9.62
C SER A 139 -2.30 20.22 -9.75
N GLY A 140 -2.16 19.14 -8.98
CA GLY A 140 -1.03 18.23 -9.00
C GLY A 140 -1.17 17.14 -10.07
N SER A 141 -0.16 16.28 -10.17
CA SER A 141 -0.10 15.22 -11.19
C SER A 141 -0.98 14.01 -10.88
N GLY A 142 -1.51 13.89 -9.66
CA GLY A 142 -2.20 12.69 -9.18
C GLY A 142 -1.26 11.49 -8.97
N ASN A 143 0.06 11.68 -9.08
CA ASN A 143 1.04 10.63 -8.85
C ASN A 143 0.98 10.18 -7.37
N TRP A 144 0.86 8.89 -7.10
CA TRP A 144 0.73 8.34 -5.77
C TRP A 144 1.63 7.13 -5.56
N TYR A 145 1.94 6.87 -4.29
CA TYR A 145 2.64 5.65 -3.88
C TYR A 145 2.12 5.19 -2.52
N ALA A 146 2.26 3.90 -2.24
CA ALA A 146 1.85 3.28 -1.00
C ALA A 146 2.69 2.04 -0.69
N GLY A 147 2.66 1.58 0.55
CA GLY A 147 3.34 0.36 0.99
C GLY A 147 2.76 -0.17 2.30
N THR A 148 3.18 -1.36 2.71
CA THR A 148 2.78 -1.92 4.01
C THR A 148 3.40 -1.19 5.19
N ASP A 149 4.53 -0.51 4.98
CA ASP A 149 5.27 0.19 6.02
C ASP A 149 5.83 1.55 5.55
N ILE A 150 6.33 2.35 6.49
CA ILE A 150 6.86 3.71 6.26
C ILE A 150 8.39 3.73 6.36
N ALA A 151 9.04 4.65 5.62
CA ALA A 151 10.49 4.78 5.55
C ALA A 151 11.20 5.04 6.89
N SER A 152 10.52 5.65 7.85
CA SER A 152 11.03 5.96 9.18
C SER A 152 10.87 4.81 10.17
N ASN A 153 10.10 3.77 9.82
CA ASN A 153 9.87 2.65 10.70
C ASN A 153 11.06 1.69 10.67
N ARG A 154 11.57 1.36 11.86
CA ARG A 154 12.76 0.53 12.10
C ARG A 154 12.49 -0.58 13.11
N ALA A 155 11.25 -0.72 13.56
CA ALA A 155 10.84 -1.68 14.56
C ALA A 155 9.35 -1.97 14.37
N VAL A 156 8.95 -3.22 14.15
CA VAL A 156 7.51 -3.54 14.02
C VAL A 156 7.13 -4.56 15.09
N SER A 157 6.28 -4.14 16.02
CA SER A 157 5.78 -4.97 17.13
C SER A 157 4.30 -5.28 17.05
N SER A 158 3.55 -4.62 16.15
CA SER A 158 2.12 -4.89 15.94
C SER A 158 1.66 -4.53 14.51
N ALA A 159 0.59 -5.18 14.05
CA ALA A 159 -0.26 -4.62 13.01
C ALA A 159 -1.31 -3.72 13.66
N SER A 160 -1.37 -2.46 13.22
CA SER A 160 -2.31 -1.46 13.71
C SER A 160 -3.42 -1.24 12.69
N ILE A 161 -4.61 -1.72 13.03
CA ILE A 161 -5.83 -1.54 12.22
C ILE A 161 -6.91 -0.97 13.10
N LEU A 162 -7.30 0.27 12.82
CA LEU A 162 -8.31 1.01 13.58
C LEU A 162 -9.38 1.57 12.64
N ALA A 163 -10.55 1.85 13.21
CA ALA A 163 -11.69 2.44 12.51
C ALA A 163 -11.38 3.85 11.96
N ASP A 164 -10.53 4.61 12.65
CA ASP A 164 -10.07 5.95 12.24
C ASP A 164 -8.77 5.91 11.40
N GLY A 165 -8.46 4.75 10.81
CA GLY A 165 -7.19 4.48 10.16
C GLY A 165 -6.14 3.97 11.14
N GLY A 166 -5.27 3.07 10.68
CA GLY A 166 -4.20 2.56 11.55
C GLY A 166 -3.24 3.66 11.97
N ARG A 167 -2.60 3.50 13.13
CA ARG A 167 -1.63 4.47 13.68
C ARG A 167 -0.23 3.96 13.45
N MET A 168 0.37 4.33 12.31
CA MET A 168 1.77 3.99 12.05
C MET A 168 2.67 5.01 12.74
N ALA A 169 3.26 4.54 13.83
CA ALA A 169 4.42 5.13 14.48
C ALA A 169 5.60 4.15 14.34
N ALA A 170 6.73 4.44 14.98
CA ALA A 170 7.96 3.64 14.92
C ALA A 170 7.86 2.18 15.42
N ALA A 171 6.67 1.65 15.70
CA ALA A 171 6.42 0.32 16.25
C ALA A 171 5.26 -0.46 15.59
N ALA A 172 4.59 0.10 14.57
CA ALA A 172 3.37 -0.48 14.02
C ALA A 172 3.37 -0.53 12.49
N LEU A 173 2.95 -1.66 11.91
CA LEU A 173 2.69 -1.80 10.47
C LEU A 173 1.21 -1.58 10.16
N ASN A 174 0.89 -1.14 8.95
CA ASN A 174 -0.48 -1.13 8.43
C ASN A 174 -0.48 -1.66 7.00
N GLY A 175 -1.00 -2.87 6.83
CA GLY A 175 -1.10 -3.54 5.54
C GLY A 175 -2.19 -2.99 4.62
N GLY A 176 -2.91 -1.94 5.00
CA GLY A 176 -3.93 -1.30 4.18
C GLY A 176 -3.38 -0.20 3.26
N LEU A 177 -3.72 -0.21 1.98
CA LEU A 177 -3.42 0.84 1.00
C LEU A 177 -3.90 2.20 1.50
N ALA A 178 -2.96 3.09 1.85
CA ALA A 178 -3.23 4.41 2.41
C ALA A 178 -4.12 4.40 3.68
N MET A 179 -4.13 3.30 4.44
CA MET A 179 -4.98 3.19 5.64
C MET A 179 -4.41 3.86 6.88
N CYS A 180 -3.17 4.33 6.84
CA CYS A 180 -2.63 5.07 7.98
C CYS A 180 -3.26 6.46 8.07
N ARG A 181 -3.61 6.85 9.30
CA ARG A 181 -3.99 8.22 9.62
C ARG A 181 -2.75 9.11 9.70
N TYR A 182 -2.81 10.29 9.08
CA TYR A 182 -1.83 11.33 9.31
C TYR A 182 -2.12 12.10 10.60
N ASP A 183 -1.14 12.18 11.51
CA ASP A 183 -1.20 13.05 12.69
C ASP A 183 0.21 13.49 13.12
N SER A 184 0.61 14.68 12.69
CA SER A 184 1.92 15.25 13.04
C SER A 184 2.07 15.56 14.53
N SER A 185 0.96 15.76 15.27
CA SER A 185 1.02 16.02 16.71
C SER A 185 1.37 14.76 17.52
N GLN A 186 1.09 13.58 16.95
CA GLN A 186 1.38 12.28 17.55
C GLN A 186 2.53 11.54 16.84
N GLY A 187 3.14 12.18 15.84
CA GLY A 187 4.23 11.60 15.05
C GLY A 187 3.80 10.49 14.08
N TYR A 188 2.50 10.39 13.78
CA TYR A 188 1.97 9.40 12.84
C TYR A 188 2.23 9.82 11.40
N SER A 189 2.78 8.89 10.62
CA SER A 189 3.14 9.12 9.22
C SER A 189 2.36 8.20 8.31
N ASN A 190 1.96 8.69 7.14
CA ASN A 190 1.24 7.87 6.19
C ASN A 190 2.14 6.84 5.52
N ASN A 191 1.59 5.64 5.28
CA ASN A 191 2.16 4.64 4.38
C ASN A 191 1.86 4.89 2.90
N ALA A 192 1.40 6.10 2.56
CA ALA A 192 1.08 6.52 1.22
C ALA A 192 1.09 8.04 1.08
N ALA A 193 1.18 8.52 -0.16
CA ALA A 193 1.06 9.93 -0.50
C ALA A 193 0.50 10.08 -1.92
N CYS A 194 -0.07 11.25 -2.23
CA CYS A 194 -0.60 11.58 -3.56
C CYS A 194 -0.32 13.04 -3.90
N HIS A 195 0.30 13.31 -5.05
CA HIS A 195 0.56 14.67 -5.52
C HIS A 195 -0.72 15.36 -5.98
N HIS A 196 -1.41 15.99 -5.04
CA HIS A 196 -2.66 16.71 -5.29
C HIS A 196 -2.44 18.20 -5.55
N ALA A 197 -1.37 18.78 -4.99
CA ALA A 197 -0.99 20.20 -5.08
C ALA A 197 -2.16 21.19 -4.85
N LEU A 198 -3.13 20.79 -4.01
CA LEU A 198 -4.21 21.65 -3.54
C LEU A 198 -3.72 22.63 -2.46
N ASP A 199 -2.57 22.34 -1.88
CA ASP A 199 -1.87 23.12 -0.87
C ASP A 199 -0.43 23.36 -1.35
N ALA A 200 0.15 24.50 -0.99
CA ALA A 200 1.49 24.88 -1.45
C ALA A 200 2.58 24.28 -0.56
N GLY A 201 3.75 23.99 -1.17
CA GLY A 201 4.94 23.57 -0.44
C GLY A 201 4.85 22.15 0.13
N ALA A 202 5.29 21.99 1.39
CA ALA A 202 5.51 20.70 2.07
C ALA A 202 4.23 19.93 2.45
N SER A 203 3.08 20.27 1.86
CA SER A 203 1.81 19.57 2.04
C SER A 203 1.17 19.17 0.70
N ALA A 204 1.87 19.36 -0.43
CA ALA A 204 1.31 19.08 -1.76
C ALA A 204 1.09 17.58 -2.04
N TRP A 205 1.67 16.71 -1.21
CA TRP A 205 1.54 15.26 -1.28
C TRP A 205 0.76 14.63 -0.12
N GLN A 206 0.47 15.43 0.91
CA GLN A 206 -0.01 14.92 2.18
C GLN A 206 -1.47 14.47 2.05
N ILE A 207 -1.72 13.23 2.43
CA ILE A 207 -3.08 12.69 2.56
C ILE A 207 -3.45 12.54 4.04
N GLU A 208 -4.73 12.41 4.32
CA GLU A 208 -5.24 11.98 5.63
C GLU A 208 -5.34 10.45 5.72
N GLY A 209 -5.51 9.79 4.58
CA GLY A 209 -5.67 8.34 4.45
C GLY A 209 -6.91 7.95 3.65
N ALA A 210 -7.18 6.65 3.58
CA ALA A 210 -8.28 6.03 2.83
C ALA A 210 -9.33 5.34 3.72
N TRP A 211 -9.22 5.51 5.04
CA TRP A 211 -10.03 4.83 6.04
C TRP A 211 -11.47 5.36 6.15
N ARG A 212 -11.73 6.62 5.73
CA ARG A 212 -13.01 7.31 5.94
C ARG A 212 -14.23 6.58 5.38
N ASP A 213 -14.15 6.10 4.15
CA ASP A 213 -15.27 5.37 3.51
C ASP A 213 -15.28 3.90 3.91
N TRP A 214 -14.11 3.38 4.27
CA TRP A 214 -13.92 1.96 4.44
C TRP A 214 -14.68 1.43 5.64
N TYR A 215 -14.61 2.10 6.80
CA TYR A 215 -15.10 1.53 8.05
C TYR A 215 -16.59 1.18 8.00
N ASP A 216 -17.45 2.13 7.63
CA ASP A 216 -18.89 1.91 7.58
C ASP A 216 -19.28 0.88 6.51
N LEU A 217 -18.63 0.92 5.35
CA LEU A 217 -18.89 -0.04 4.27
C LEU A 217 -18.39 -1.45 4.65
N ASN A 218 -17.27 -1.54 5.35
CA ASN A 218 -16.67 -2.81 5.78
C ASN A 218 -17.45 -3.45 6.94
N ALA A 219 -18.09 -2.63 7.81
CA ALA A 219 -18.99 -3.13 8.85
C ALA A 219 -20.27 -3.77 8.29
N ASN A 220 -20.62 -3.49 7.02
CA ASN A 220 -21.79 -4.02 6.34
C ASN A 220 -21.46 -5.18 5.38
N THR A 221 -20.28 -5.80 5.51
CA THR A 221 -19.88 -6.99 4.72
C THR A 221 -19.62 -8.20 5.64
N PRO A 222 -20.04 -9.42 5.23
CA PRO A 222 -20.72 -9.74 3.98
C PRO A 222 -22.14 -9.17 3.94
N SER A 223 -22.63 -8.88 2.74
CA SER A 223 -23.98 -8.36 2.52
C SER A 223 -25.02 -9.31 3.11
N ALA A 224 -25.91 -8.81 3.96
CA ALA A 224 -26.96 -9.61 4.58
C ALA A 224 -27.94 -10.22 3.55
N PHE A 225 -28.00 -9.66 2.34
CA PHE A 225 -28.90 -10.12 1.29
C PHE A 225 -28.40 -11.39 0.58
N ASN A 226 -27.10 -11.46 0.27
CA ASN A 226 -26.53 -12.53 -0.57
C ASN A 226 -25.26 -13.16 0.01
N SER A 227 -24.83 -12.76 1.20
CA SER A 227 -23.60 -13.23 1.87
C SER A 227 -22.31 -12.99 1.07
N GLU A 228 -22.33 -12.08 0.10
CA GLU A 228 -21.14 -11.75 -0.69
C GLU A 228 -20.33 -10.63 -0.05
N ALA A 229 -19.00 -10.70 -0.24
CA ALA A 229 -18.10 -9.63 0.16
C ALA A 229 -18.24 -8.44 -0.79
N VAL A 230 -18.27 -7.23 -0.23
CA VAL A 230 -18.37 -6.00 -1.01
C VAL A 230 -16.97 -5.48 -1.35
N LEU A 231 -16.74 -5.17 -2.63
CA LEU A 231 -15.52 -4.48 -3.06
C LEU A 231 -15.68 -2.97 -2.86
N ILE A 232 -14.94 -2.43 -1.90
CA ILE A 232 -15.03 -1.02 -1.49
C ILE A 232 -13.94 -0.21 -2.24
N PRO A 233 -14.28 0.91 -2.89
CA PRO A 233 -13.30 1.80 -3.52
C PRO A 233 -12.21 2.26 -2.54
N VAL A 234 -10.96 2.29 -2.99
CA VAL A 234 -9.86 2.89 -2.23
C VAL A 234 -9.77 4.37 -2.61
N ARG A 235 -10.24 5.25 -1.73
CA ARG A 235 -10.20 6.70 -1.92
C ARG A 235 -9.28 7.37 -0.92
N MET A 236 -8.32 8.14 -1.39
CA MET A 236 -7.45 8.92 -0.53
C MET A 236 -8.02 10.33 -0.34
N TYR A 237 -8.00 10.81 0.89
CA TYR A 237 -8.48 12.13 1.28
C TYR A 237 -7.33 13.07 1.62
N ALA A 238 -7.50 14.36 1.39
CA ALA A 238 -6.63 15.40 1.92
C ALA A 238 -7.44 16.36 2.81
N TYR A 239 -6.83 16.80 3.92
CA TYR A 239 -7.46 17.73 4.86
C TYR A 239 -7.59 19.11 4.24
N ARG A 240 -8.73 19.78 4.48
CA ARG A 240 -9.01 21.14 4.05
C ARG A 240 -9.31 22.02 5.28
N PRO A 241 -9.11 23.35 5.17
CA PRO A 241 -9.47 24.27 6.24
C PRO A 241 -10.90 24.05 6.76
N SER A 242 -11.13 24.36 8.03
CA SER A 242 -12.43 24.23 8.71
C SER A 242 -12.95 22.78 8.85
N GLY A 243 -12.06 21.78 8.84
CA GLY A 243 -12.44 20.38 9.12
C GLY A 243 -13.05 19.65 7.93
N PHE A 244 -12.98 20.23 6.74
CA PHE A 244 -13.42 19.58 5.51
C PHE A 244 -12.33 18.66 4.95
N VAL A 245 -12.72 17.79 4.02
CA VAL A 245 -11.81 16.91 3.30
C VAL A 245 -12.15 16.89 1.82
N SER A 246 -11.14 16.70 0.98
CA SER A 246 -11.30 16.52 -0.46
C SER A 246 -10.79 15.14 -0.86
N VAL A 247 -11.49 14.47 -1.78
CA VAL A 247 -10.96 13.27 -2.44
C VAL A 247 -9.82 13.71 -3.37
N VAL A 248 -8.64 13.14 -3.16
CA VAL A 248 -7.43 13.43 -3.95
C VAL A 248 -6.92 12.24 -4.74
N ALA A 249 -7.39 11.03 -4.43
CA ALA A 249 -7.23 9.90 -5.32
C ALA A 249 -8.37 8.91 -5.17
N GLU A 250 -8.70 8.23 -6.28
CA GLU A 250 -9.46 6.98 -6.27
C GLU A 250 -8.65 5.99 -7.11
N LEU A 251 -8.28 4.85 -6.51
CA LEU A 251 -7.51 3.83 -7.21
C LEU A 251 -8.46 3.02 -8.10
N ALA A 252 -8.14 2.94 -9.38
CA ALA A 252 -9.01 2.29 -10.35
C ALA A 252 -8.97 0.76 -10.23
N HIS A 253 -7.80 0.21 -9.88
CA HIS A 253 -7.52 -1.22 -9.96
C HIS A 253 -7.27 -1.87 -8.58
N ALA A 254 -7.64 -1.19 -7.50
CA ALA A 254 -7.63 -1.73 -6.14
C ALA A 254 -8.93 -1.45 -5.37
N ARG A 255 -9.36 -2.42 -4.55
CA ARG A 255 -10.52 -2.33 -3.67
C ARG A 255 -10.15 -2.86 -2.29
N PHE A 256 -10.73 -2.29 -1.24
CA PHE A 256 -10.76 -2.98 0.05
C PHE A 256 -11.84 -4.06 0.02
N VAL A 257 -11.62 -5.13 0.76
CA VAL A 257 -12.57 -6.24 0.86
C VAL A 257 -12.45 -6.91 2.23
N ASN A 258 -13.58 -7.33 2.77
CA ASN A 258 -13.60 -8.26 3.90
C ASN A 258 -13.41 -9.68 3.37
N ILE A 259 -12.36 -10.35 3.83
CA ILE A 259 -11.96 -11.67 3.35
C ILE A 259 -12.58 -12.82 4.14
N GLY A 260 -13.52 -12.56 5.05
CA GLY A 260 -14.09 -13.57 5.95
C GLY A 260 -14.73 -14.77 5.26
N SER A 261 -15.32 -14.56 4.08
CA SER A 261 -15.92 -15.62 3.24
C SER A 261 -15.07 -15.99 2.02
N LEU A 262 -13.84 -15.46 1.94
CA LEU A 262 -12.95 -15.60 0.79
C LEU A 262 -11.65 -16.30 1.19
N ASP A 263 -11.09 -17.11 0.30
CA ASP A 263 -9.76 -17.66 0.47
C ASP A 263 -8.67 -16.64 0.10
N ASP A 264 -7.47 -16.80 0.66
CA ASP A 264 -6.31 -16.01 0.22
C ASP A 264 -6.07 -16.28 -1.27
N GLN A 265 -5.78 -15.22 -2.03
CA GLN A 265 -5.55 -15.29 -3.47
C GLN A 265 -6.76 -15.75 -4.30
N GLN A 266 -7.94 -15.84 -3.70
CA GLN A 266 -9.17 -16.14 -4.44
C GLN A 266 -9.42 -15.09 -5.52
N ILE A 267 -9.90 -15.56 -6.67
CA ILE A 267 -10.33 -14.69 -7.78
C ILE A 267 -11.84 -14.51 -7.69
N ILE A 268 -12.27 -13.26 -7.52
CA ILE A 268 -13.66 -12.83 -7.62
C ILE A 268 -13.92 -12.38 -9.06
N THR A 269 -15.00 -12.85 -9.66
CA THR A 269 -15.41 -12.42 -11.02
C THR A 269 -16.67 -11.56 -10.93
N LEU A 270 -16.58 -10.31 -11.37
CA LEU A 270 -17.68 -9.35 -11.44
C LEU A 270 -17.85 -8.89 -12.89
N GLY A 271 -18.80 -9.50 -13.60
CA GLY A 271 -18.95 -9.28 -15.03
C GLY A 271 -17.70 -9.72 -15.79
N THR A 272 -17.07 -8.80 -16.52
CA THR A 272 -15.81 -9.05 -17.24
C THR A 272 -14.57 -8.89 -16.38
N ASP A 273 -14.70 -8.30 -15.20
CA ASP A 273 -13.56 -7.97 -14.34
C ASP A 273 -13.28 -9.11 -13.38
N ARG A 274 -12.00 -9.44 -13.22
CA ARG A 274 -11.51 -10.37 -12.21
C ARG A 274 -10.70 -9.61 -11.18
N TRP A 275 -10.83 -10.01 -9.92
CA TRP A 275 -10.14 -9.39 -8.79
C TRP A 275 -9.50 -10.47 -7.93
N LYS A 276 -8.18 -10.40 -7.74
CA LYS A 276 -7.44 -11.34 -6.90
C LYS A 276 -7.29 -10.76 -5.49
N VAL A 277 -7.62 -11.56 -4.49
CA VAL A 277 -7.75 -11.13 -3.08
C VAL A 277 -6.47 -11.39 -2.30
N TYR A 278 -6.05 -10.44 -1.48
CA TYR A 278 -4.88 -10.54 -0.61
C TYR A 278 -5.20 -10.06 0.79
N PRO A 279 -4.83 -10.77 1.86
CA PRO A 279 -4.80 -10.20 3.20
C PRO A 279 -3.93 -8.94 3.23
N TRP A 280 -4.29 -7.96 4.05
CA TRP A 280 -3.45 -6.77 4.25
C TRP A 280 -2.06 -7.13 4.80
N TRP A 281 -2.00 -8.08 5.74
CA TRP A 281 -0.74 -8.62 6.21
C TRP A 281 -0.80 -10.12 6.54
N ALA A 282 -1.71 -10.54 7.41
CA ALA A 282 -1.95 -11.95 7.69
C ALA A 282 -3.40 -12.17 8.08
N ARG A 283 -3.99 -13.25 7.57
CA ARG A 283 -5.34 -13.63 7.95
C ARG A 283 -5.44 -13.95 9.44
N GLY A 284 -6.45 -13.39 10.09
CA GLY A 284 -6.90 -13.73 11.44
C GLY A 284 -8.15 -14.62 11.42
N ALA A 285 -8.58 -15.11 12.59
CA ALA A 285 -9.78 -15.95 12.73
C ALA A 285 -11.06 -15.15 13.00
N VAL A 286 -10.94 -13.85 13.31
CA VAL A 286 -12.06 -13.01 13.76
C VAL A 286 -12.04 -11.69 12.99
N TYR A 287 -13.24 -11.19 12.69
CA TYR A 287 -13.42 -9.81 12.22
C TYR A 287 -13.08 -8.85 13.36
N ASP A 288 -11.98 -8.12 13.22
CA ASP A 288 -11.59 -7.10 14.18
C ASP A 288 -11.79 -5.73 13.53
N ALA A 289 -13.02 -5.22 13.65
CA ALA A 289 -13.42 -3.97 13.02
C ALA A 289 -12.79 -2.75 13.70
N ILE A 290 -12.31 -2.87 14.94
CA ILE A 290 -11.95 -1.72 15.77
C ILE A 290 -10.83 -2.10 16.75
N GLY A 291 -9.68 -1.42 16.68
CA GLY A 291 -8.74 -1.43 17.80
C GLY A 291 -7.73 -2.57 17.81
N HIS A 292 -7.47 -3.20 16.67
CA HIS A 292 -6.51 -4.29 16.62
C HIS A 292 -5.08 -3.77 16.62
N ASN A 293 -4.37 -4.06 17.71
CA ASN A 293 -2.91 -4.14 17.74
C ASN A 293 -2.55 -5.61 18.00
N GLY A 294 -2.13 -6.32 16.98
CA GLY A 294 -1.80 -7.74 17.13
C GLY A 294 -1.03 -8.33 15.97
N ASN A 295 -0.97 -9.65 15.93
CA ASN A 295 -0.08 -10.40 15.04
C ASN A 295 -0.72 -10.80 13.70
N TYR A 296 -1.80 -10.11 13.32
CA TYR A 296 -2.48 -10.31 12.04
C TYR A 296 -3.28 -9.07 11.63
N SER A 297 -3.77 -9.06 10.39
CA SER A 297 -4.65 -8.00 9.87
C SER A 297 -6.14 -8.31 9.95
N GLY A 298 -6.50 -9.43 10.57
CA GLY A 298 -7.88 -9.87 10.78
C GLY A 298 -8.48 -10.41 9.49
N LEU A 299 -9.72 -10.00 9.20
CA LEU A 299 -10.43 -10.33 7.95
C LEU A 299 -10.40 -9.15 6.97
N ASN A 300 -9.36 -8.32 7.02
CA ASN A 300 -9.19 -7.19 6.11
C ASN A 300 -8.21 -7.52 5.00
N GLY A 301 -8.60 -7.21 3.76
CA GLY A 301 -7.83 -7.49 2.56
C GLY A 301 -7.99 -6.45 1.46
N HIS A 302 -7.16 -6.60 0.44
CA HIS A 302 -7.25 -5.91 -0.84
C HIS A 302 -7.76 -6.87 -1.90
N ALA A 303 -8.56 -6.38 -2.83
CA ALA A 303 -8.80 -7.04 -4.09
C ALA A 303 -8.15 -6.20 -5.19
N LEU A 304 -7.18 -6.78 -5.89
CA LEU A 304 -6.48 -6.12 -7.00
C LEU A 304 -7.01 -6.67 -8.31
N ARG A 305 -7.22 -5.80 -9.31
CA ARG A 305 -7.67 -6.25 -10.63
C ARG A 305 -6.68 -7.27 -11.20
N TYR A 306 -7.20 -8.31 -11.83
CA TYR A 306 -6.43 -9.50 -12.20
C TYR A 306 -6.57 -9.83 -13.69
N ASP A 307 -5.45 -9.73 -14.40
CA ASP A 307 -5.32 -9.99 -15.84
C ASP A 307 -4.44 -11.22 -16.14
N GLY A 308 -4.12 -12.04 -15.13
CA GLY A 308 -3.33 -13.26 -15.29
C GLY A 308 -4.11 -14.42 -15.93
N PRO A 309 -3.46 -15.56 -16.23
CA PRO A 309 -4.13 -16.75 -16.75
C PRO A 309 -5.24 -17.24 -15.82
#